data_AF-A0A0H3I909-F1
#
_entry.id   AF-A0A0H3I909-F1
#
_cell.length_a   1.000
_cell.length_b   1.000
_cell.length_c   1.000
_cell.angle_alpha   90.00
_cell.angle_beta   90.00
_cell.angle_gamma   90.00
#
_symmetry.space_group_name_H-M   'P 1'
#
loop_
_entity.id
_entity.type
_entity.pdbx_description
1 polymer ?
#
loop_
_entity_poly.entity_id
_entity_poly.type
_entity_poly.pdbx_seq_one_letter_code
_entity_poly.pdbx_strand_id
1 'polypeptide(L)'
;MKRKITWRNKQHLTRLLGMAVQWDLPLSSVVNFSTGNAESKNAQRLARRGKLLPDWERVEPWGEEFLLPFAGPSGKIYHYQIVSHRDDC
;
A
#
# COMPACT_ATOMS: atom_id res chain seq x y z
N MET A 1 -8.76 -11.08 -26.90
CA MET A 1 -8.31 -10.50 -25.61
C MET A 1 -9.34 -10.59 -24.47
N LYS A 2 -10.64 -10.33 -24.70
CA LYS A 2 -11.69 -10.34 -23.66
C LYS A 2 -11.75 -11.63 -22.82
N ARG A 3 -11.69 -12.81 -23.46
CA ARG A 3 -11.76 -14.12 -22.78
C ARG A 3 -10.68 -14.32 -21.71
N LYS A 4 -9.44 -13.87 -21.97
CA LYS A 4 -8.31 -14.01 -21.03
C LYS A 4 -8.50 -13.15 -19.78
N ILE A 5 -8.99 -11.92 -19.95
CA ILE A 5 -9.31 -11.02 -18.84
C ILE A 5 -10.46 -11.60 -18.02
N THR A 6 -11.53 -12.05 -18.67
CA THR A 6 -12.67 -12.68 -17.99
C THR A 6 -12.24 -13.89 -17.17
N TRP A 7 -11.40 -14.76 -17.72
CA TRP A 7 -10.90 -15.94 -17.02
C TRP A 7 -10.08 -15.56 -15.79
N ARG A 8 -9.15 -14.60 -15.93
CA ARG A 8 -8.34 -14.10 -14.81
C ARG A 8 -9.19 -13.50 -13.70
N ASN A 9 -10.18 -12.69 -14.07
CA ASN A 9 -11.08 -12.05 -13.11
C ASN A 9 -11.91 -13.11 -12.36
N LYS A 10 -12.45 -14.11 -13.07
CA LYS A 10 -13.17 -15.24 -12.44
C LYS A 10 -12.28 -15.97 -11.44
N GLN A 11 -11.07 -16.37 -11.85
CA GLN A 11 -10.14 -17.07 -10.97
C GLN A 11 -9.78 -16.25 -9.72
N HIS A 12 -9.58 -14.94 -9.88
CA HIS A 12 -9.28 -14.05 -8.76
C HIS A 12 -10.46 -13.94 -7.78
N LEU A 13 -11.68 -13.71 -8.29
CA LEU A 13 -12.88 -13.63 -7.47
C LEU A 13 -13.17 -14.94 -6.74
N THR A 14 -13.03 -16.08 -7.41
CA THR A 14 -13.18 -17.41 -6.78
C THR A 14 -12.19 -17.60 -5.64
N ARG A 15 -10.94 -17.14 -5.79
CA ARG A 15 -9.95 -17.19 -4.70
C ARG A 15 -10.37 -16.33 -3.51
N LEU A 16 -10.84 -15.11 -3.74
CA LEU A 16 -11.29 -14.21 -2.67
C LEU A 16 -12.50 -14.78 -1.93
N LEU A 17 -13.45 -15.37 -2.65
CA LEU A 17 -14.60 -16.07 -2.05
C LEU A 17 -14.15 -17.26 -1.20
N GLY A 18 -13.20 -18.07 -1.68
CA GLY A 18 -12.64 -19.18 -0.92
C GLY A 18 -11.96 -18.72 0.38
N MET A 19 -11.23 -17.61 0.33
CA MET A 19 -10.62 -17.00 1.53
C MET A 19 -11.68 -16.47 2.51
N ALA A 20 -12.75 -15.83 2.01
CA ALA A 20 -13.84 -15.35 2.85
C ALA A 20 -14.51 -16.49 3.63
N VAL A 21 -14.77 -17.62 2.96
CA VAL A 21 -15.29 -18.83 3.60
C VAL A 21 -14.28 -19.41 4.60
N GLN A 22 -13.00 -19.53 4.23
CA GLN A 22 -11.97 -20.14 5.08
C GLN A 22 -11.69 -19.32 6.34
N TRP A 23 -11.72 -17.99 6.23
CA TRP A 23 -11.40 -17.07 7.32
C TRP A 23 -12.62 -16.66 8.14
N ASP A 24 -13.81 -17.08 7.73
CA ASP A 24 -15.09 -16.67 8.31
C ASP A 24 -15.23 -15.13 8.39
N LEU A 25 -14.90 -14.46 7.29
CA LEU A 25 -14.92 -13.01 7.19
C LEU A 25 -15.82 -12.53 6.04
N PRO A 26 -16.43 -11.34 6.15
CA PRO A 26 -17.11 -10.72 5.03
C PRO A 26 -16.19 -10.59 3.81
N LEU A 27 -16.74 -10.83 2.61
CA LEU A 27 -15.98 -10.70 1.37
C LEU A 27 -15.34 -9.31 1.21
N SER A 28 -16.04 -8.26 1.66
CA SER A 28 -15.52 -6.89 1.70
C SER A 28 -14.22 -6.77 2.50
N SER A 29 -14.14 -7.41 3.66
CA SER A 29 -12.94 -7.44 4.49
C SER A 29 -11.78 -8.14 3.78
N VAL A 30 -12.04 -9.27 3.11
CA VAL A 30 -11.01 -10.00 2.34
C VAL A 30 -10.54 -9.20 1.12
N VAL A 31 -11.44 -8.51 0.43
CA VAL A 31 -11.09 -7.59 -0.67
C VAL A 31 -10.22 -6.44 -0.18
N ASN A 32 -10.59 -5.82 0.94
CA ASN A 32 -9.82 -4.73 1.54
C ASN A 32 -8.42 -5.20 1.96
N PHE A 33 -8.33 -6.36 2.59
CA PHE A 33 -7.06 -6.99 2.96
C PHE A 33 -6.20 -7.30 1.72
N SER A 34 -6.80 -7.87 0.67
CA SER A 34 -6.09 -8.18 -0.58
C SER A 34 -5.53 -6.91 -1.24
N THR A 35 -6.34 -5.85 -1.26
CA THR A 35 -5.95 -4.54 -1.77
C THR A 35 -4.80 -3.96 -0.95
N GLY A 36 -4.93 -3.91 0.38
CA GLY A 36 -3.87 -3.41 1.27
C GLY A 36 -2.56 -4.19 1.14
N ASN A 37 -2.62 -5.51 0.96
CA ASN A 37 -1.44 -6.33 0.72
C ASN A 37 -0.78 -6.02 -0.64
N ALA A 38 -1.59 -5.79 -1.69
CA ALA A 38 -1.06 -5.39 -3.00
C ALA A 38 -0.38 -4.02 -2.94
N GLU A 39 -0.97 -3.07 -2.20
CA GLU A 39 -0.38 -1.75 -1.96
C GLU A 39 0.92 -1.85 -1.17
N SER A 40 0.96 -2.66 -0.11
CA SER A 40 2.16 -2.89 0.70
C SER A 40 3.31 -3.49 -0.15
N LYS A 41 3.01 -4.46 -1.01
CA LYS A 41 4.01 -5.04 -1.95
C LYS A 41 4.50 -4.01 -2.96
N ASN A 42 3.63 -3.12 -3.43
CA ASN A 42 4.03 -2.03 -4.30
C ASN A 42 4.94 -1.02 -3.58
N ALA A 43 4.59 -0.66 -2.33
CA ALA A 43 5.41 0.19 -1.47
C ALA A 43 6.82 -0.38 -1.31
N GLN A 44 6.93 -1.64 -0.90
CA GLN A 44 8.21 -2.35 -0.75
C GLN A 44 9.03 -2.38 -2.05
N ARG A 45 8.36 -2.57 -3.20
CA ARG A 45 9.01 -2.55 -4.51
C ARG A 45 9.56 -1.16 -4.85
N LEU A 46 8.81 -0.10 -4.54
CA LEU A 46 9.24 1.28 -4.78
C LEU A 46 10.39 1.66 -3.85
N ALA A 47 10.31 1.30 -2.55
CA ALA A 47 11.37 1.52 -1.57
C ALA A 47 12.69 0.89 -2.03
N ARG A 48 12.66 -0.40 -2.42
CA ARG A 48 13.85 -1.12 -2.92
C ARG A 48 14.46 -0.51 -4.18
N ARG A 49 13.67 0.26 -4.93
CA ARG A 49 14.14 0.96 -6.14
C ARG A 49 14.56 2.40 -5.87
N GLY A 50 14.57 2.85 -4.61
CA GLY A 50 14.85 4.24 -4.25
C GLY A 50 13.81 5.22 -4.82
N LYS A 51 12.58 4.77 -5.05
CA LYS A 51 11.50 5.58 -5.66
C LYS A 51 10.48 6.10 -4.66
N LEU A 52 10.61 5.73 -3.40
CA LEU A 52 9.90 6.41 -2.32
C LEU A 52 10.85 7.46 -1.77
N LEU A 53 10.48 8.72 -1.91
CA LEU A 53 11.28 9.86 -1.47
C LEU A 53 10.56 10.55 -0.31
N PRO A 54 11.31 11.12 0.65
CA PRO A 54 10.72 11.93 1.69
C PRO A 54 10.08 13.18 1.08
N ASP A 55 8.84 13.46 1.47
CA ASP A 55 8.07 14.61 1.02
C ASP A 55 8.03 15.66 2.15
N TRP A 56 9.09 16.49 2.17
CA TRP A 56 9.26 17.58 3.13
C TRP A 56 8.27 18.73 2.93
N GLU A 57 7.57 18.80 1.81
CA GLU A 57 6.53 19.82 1.59
C GLU A 57 5.24 19.49 2.36
N ARG A 58 5.03 18.22 2.68
CA ARG A 58 3.85 17.69 3.39
C ARG A 58 4.17 17.13 4.78
N VAL A 59 5.33 17.48 5.33
CA VAL A 59 5.72 17.07 6.68
C VAL A 59 4.80 17.71 7.72
N GLU A 60 4.41 16.93 8.73
CA GLU A 60 3.57 17.41 9.82
C GLU A 60 4.32 17.35 11.15
N PRO A 61 4.18 18.34 12.05
CA PRO A 61 4.75 18.26 13.39
C PRO A 61 4.07 17.16 14.20
N TRP A 62 4.87 16.39 14.95
CA TRP A 62 4.42 15.36 15.89
C TRP A 62 5.15 15.57 17.22
N GLY A 63 4.55 16.35 18.13
CA GLY A 63 5.21 16.70 19.39
C GLY A 63 6.51 17.49 19.14
N GLU A 64 7.64 16.94 19.59
CA GLU A 64 8.98 17.50 19.35
C GLU A 64 9.64 16.96 18.07
N GLU A 65 8.95 16.07 17.35
CA GLU A 65 9.41 15.38 16.14
C GLU A 65 8.56 15.77 14.92
N PHE A 66 8.83 15.13 13.79
CA PHE A 66 8.12 15.30 12.55
C PHE A 66 7.61 13.96 12.03
N LEU A 67 6.36 13.94 11.57
CA LEU A 67 5.80 12.85 10.80
C LEU A 67 6.07 13.12 9.32
N LEU A 68 7.12 12.47 8.78
CA LEU A 68 7.58 12.66 7.41
C LEU A 68 6.95 11.63 6.46
N PRO A 69 6.10 12.05 5.50
CA PRO A 69 5.58 11.16 4.49
C PRO A 69 6.65 10.74 3.48
N PHE A 70 6.60 9.49 3.06
CA PHE A 70 7.36 8.97 1.92
C PHE A 70 6.43 8.74 0.73
N ALA A 71 6.60 9.57 -0.30
CA ALA A 71 5.77 9.57 -1.48
C ALA A 71 6.45 8.84 -2.66
N GLY A 72 5.64 8.12 -3.43
CA GLY A 72 6.09 7.56 -4.70
C GLY A 72 6.01 8.59 -5.85
N PRO A 73 6.43 8.22 -7.07
CA PRO A 73 6.49 9.14 -8.21
C PRO A 73 5.15 9.75 -8.64
N SER A 74 4.03 9.16 -8.21
CA SER A 74 2.69 9.68 -8.46
C SER A 74 2.20 10.66 -7.38
N GLY A 75 3.03 10.99 -6.39
CA GLY A 75 2.65 11.81 -5.23
C GLY A 75 1.80 11.07 -4.19
N LYS A 76 1.55 9.76 -4.37
CA LYS A 76 0.86 8.93 -3.35
C LYS A 76 1.81 8.67 -2.19
N ILE A 77 1.34 8.93 -0.97
CA ILE A 77 2.04 8.59 0.28
C ILE A 77 1.89 7.09 0.55
N TYR A 78 3.00 6.43 0.84
CA TYR A 78 3.02 4.98 1.09
C TYR A 78 3.29 4.61 2.54
N HIS A 79 4.09 5.42 3.24
CA HIS A 79 4.31 5.29 4.68
C HIS A 79 4.76 6.63 5.25
N TYR A 80 4.80 6.71 6.57
CA TYR A 80 5.37 7.82 7.31
C TYR A 80 6.53 7.30 8.16
N GLN A 81 7.50 8.17 8.39
CA GLN A 81 8.58 7.96 9.34
C GLN A 81 8.56 9.10 10.36
N ILE A 82 8.79 8.78 11.62
CA ILE A 82 8.99 9.79 12.65
C ILE A 82 10.47 10.16 12.64
N VAL A 83 10.77 11.44 12.52
CA VAL A 83 12.15 11.97 12.42
C VAL A 83 12.30 13.21 13.30
N SER A 84 13.48 13.42 13.86
CA SER A 84 13.77 14.59 14.69
C SER A 84 14.33 15.73 13.84
N HIS A 85 15.12 15.38 12.83
CA HIS A 85 15.80 16.32 11.93
C HIS A 85 15.74 15.88 10.47
N ARG A 86 16.02 16.83 9.58
CA ARG A 86 16.02 16.59 8.14
C ARG A 86 17.06 15.57 7.68
N ASP A 87 18.17 15.50 8.40
CA ASP A 87 19.31 14.64 8.07
C ASP A 87 19.13 13.19 8.55
N ASP A 88 18.02 12.87 9.24
CA ASP A 88 17.71 11.51 9.71
C ASP A 88 17.22 10.59 8.57
N CYS A 89 17.15 11.09 7.34
CA CYS A 89 16.46 10.49 6.19
C CYS A 89 17.39 10.17 5.02
#